data_AF-A0A2V5XUA9-F1
#
_entry.id   AF-A0A2V5XUA9-F1
#
_cell.length_a   1.000
_cell.length_b   1.000
_cell.length_c   1.000
_cell.angle_alpha   90.00
_cell.angle_beta   90.00
_cell.angle_gamma   90.00
#
_symmetry.space_group_name_H-M   'P 1'
#
loop_
_entity.id
_entity.type
_entity.pdbx_description
1 polymer ?
#
loop_
_entity_poly.entity_id
_entity_poly.type
_entity_poly.pdbx_seq_one_letter_code
_entity_poly.pdbx_strand_id
1 'polypeptide(L)'
;MEGTISLGIFDSNDKLVRVLHREAKIDNFTIDENALRTTWDGKNDAGEDLPPGKYRARGYLVAHLKVDDAGKVDSPPSSASDHTSVKLVPNPLVSDTRSVVDVSVGFDSKGSFLETMDGLPLATISGGTNLVRVVIGKDGEKAADVWQDNGSSIEQFRVSNIDKMMAFDCGFFELK
;
A
#
# COMPACT_ATOMS: atom_id res chain seq x y z
N MET A 1 8.51 14.90 4.08
CA MET A 1 7.25 14.59 3.38
C MET A 1 6.22 14.29 4.45
N GLU A 2 5.03 14.87 4.37
CA GLU A 2 3.91 14.54 5.26
C GLU A 2 3.02 13.51 4.59
N GLY A 3 2.41 12.62 5.37
CA GLY A 3 1.66 11.49 4.84
C GLY A 3 1.27 10.48 5.91
N THR A 4 0.82 9.32 5.46
CA THR A 4 0.53 8.16 6.30
C THR A 4 1.58 7.08 6.13
N ILE A 5 1.70 6.22 7.14
CA ILE A 5 2.65 5.11 7.17
C ILE A 5 1.89 3.80 7.02
N SER A 6 2.27 3.03 6.00
CA SER A 6 1.92 1.62 5.91
C SER A 6 3.14 0.77 6.22
N LEU A 7 3.01 -0.18 7.15
CA LEU A 7 4.10 -1.01 7.66
C LEU A 7 3.63 -2.46 7.74
N GLY A 8 4.36 -3.34 7.05
CA GLY A 8 4.11 -4.79 7.05
C GLY A 8 5.21 -5.55 7.77
N ILE A 9 4.85 -6.72 8.30
CA ILE A 9 5.78 -7.75 8.72
C ILE A 9 5.81 -8.85 7.68
N PHE A 10 7.00 -9.22 7.25
CA PHE A 10 7.25 -10.21 6.20
C PHE A 10 8.06 -11.38 6.76
N ASP A 11 7.72 -12.59 6.34
CA ASP A 11 8.51 -13.77 6.65
C ASP A 11 9.81 -13.82 5.82
N SER A 12 10.59 -14.89 6.00
CA SER A 12 11.85 -15.10 5.28
C SER A 12 11.70 -15.31 3.76
N ASN A 13 10.49 -15.54 3.26
CA ASN A 13 10.16 -15.65 1.84
C ASN A 13 9.61 -14.33 1.27
N ASP A 14 9.74 -13.22 2.01
CA ASP A 14 9.15 -11.90 1.69
C ASP A 14 7.62 -11.94 1.56
N LYS A 15 6.95 -12.94 2.15
CA LYS A 15 5.49 -12.99 2.22
C LYS A 15 5.00 -12.09 3.34
N LEU A 16 4.04 -11.20 3.06
CA LEU A 16 3.36 -10.41 4.08
C LEU A 16 2.57 -11.35 5.02
N VAL A 17 2.88 -11.27 6.31
CA VAL A 17 2.20 -12.07 7.35
C VAL A 17 1.36 -11.24 8.31
N ARG A 18 1.61 -9.92 8.36
CA ARG A 18 0.85 -8.98 9.19
C ARG A 18 0.90 -7.60 8.56
N VAL A 19 -0.26 -6.97 8.38
CA VAL A 19 -0.34 -5.52 8.21
C VAL A 19 -0.27 -4.89 9.60
N LEU A 20 0.91 -4.41 9.99
CA LEU A 20 1.11 -3.84 11.33
C LEU A 20 0.49 -2.44 11.44
N HIS A 21 0.64 -1.64 10.38
CA HIS A 21 -0.02 -0.35 10.23
C HIS A 21 -0.54 -0.21 8.80
N ARG A 22 -1.78 0.24 8.66
CA ARG A 22 -2.38 0.66 7.39
C ARG A 22 -2.76 2.12 7.51
N GLU A 23 -2.18 2.96 6.65
CA GLU A 23 -2.50 4.40 6.59
C GLU A 23 -2.38 5.10 7.96
N ALA A 24 -1.40 4.69 8.78
CA ALA A 24 -1.24 5.22 10.12
C ALA A 24 -0.67 6.65 10.10
N LYS A 25 -1.21 7.52 10.95
CA LYS A 25 -0.64 8.84 11.20
C LYS A 25 0.56 8.73 12.14
N ILE A 26 1.41 9.75 12.18
CA ILE A 26 2.62 9.77 13.02
C ILE A 26 2.27 9.62 14.51
N ASP A 27 1.14 10.16 14.97
CA ASP A 27 0.66 10.06 16.35
C ASP A 27 0.17 8.65 16.73
N ASN A 28 0.04 7.72 15.77
CA ASN A 28 -0.19 6.30 16.05
C ASN A 28 1.09 5.58 16.52
N PHE A 29 2.25 6.25 16.49
CA PHE A 29 3.53 5.72 16.92
C PHE A 29 3.98 6.35 18.23
N THR A 30 4.82 5.65 18.99
CA THR A 30 5.56 6.30 20.08
C THR A 30 6.68 7.13 19.47
N ILE A 31 6.71 8.43 19.79
CA ILE A 31 7.75 9.34 19.35
C ILE A 31 8.91 9.29 20.35
N ASP A 32 10.09 8.89 19.88
CA ASP A 32 11.36 9.02 20.60
C ASP A 32 12.19 10.18 20.02
N GLU A 33 13.32 10.52 20.65
CA GLU A 33 14.16 11.68 20.28
C GLU A 33 14.52 11.75 18.79
N ASN A 34 14.74 10.59 18.15
CA ASN A 34 15.13 10.51 16.74
C ASN A 34 14.43 9.36 15.98
N ALA A 35 13.30 8.86 16.49
CA ALA A 35 12.63 7.70 15.91
C ALA A 35 11.12 7.66 16.16
N LEU A 36 10.42 6.94 15.29
CA LEU A 36 9.06 6.44 15.53
C LEU A 36 9.15 4.97 15.91
N ARG A 37 8.49 4.59 17.00
CA ARG A 37 8.49 3.21 17.52
C ARG A 37 7.10 2.63 17.53
N THR A 38 7.02 1.36 17.14
CA THR A 38 5.84 0.49 17.28
C THR A 38 6.29 -0.92 17.69
N THR A 39 5.35 -1.73 18.18
CA THR A 39 5.59 -3.12 18.61
C THR A 39 4.67 -4.05 17.83
N TRP A 40 5.19 -5.22 17.46
CA TRP A 40 4.41 -6.32 16.92
C TRP A 40 4.23 -7.41 18.00
N ASP A 41 3.04 -8.00 18.04
CA ASP A 41 2.61 -8.99 19.03
C ASP A 41 2.99 -10.44 18.69
N GLY A 42 3.69 -10.65 17.57
CA GLY A 42 4.08 -11.98 17.06
C GLY A 42 2.94 -12.72 16.34
N LYS A 43 1.83 -12.05 16.02
CA LYS A 43 0.64 -12.69 15.40
C LYS A 43 0.41 -12.23 13.97
N ASN A 44 -0.23 -13.08 13.17
CA ASN A 44 -0.72 -12.70 11.84
C ASN A 44 -2.00 -11.84 11.91
N ASP A 45 -2.55 -11.45 10.76
CA ASP A 45 -3.81 -10.66 10.69
C ASP A 45 -5.04 -11.41 11.21
N ALA A 46 -5.00 -12.76 11.30
CA ALA A 46 -6.06 -13.57 11.91
C ALA A 46 -5.93 -13.68 13.44
N GLY A 47 -4.87 -13.09 14.02
CA GLY A 47 -4.59 -13.15 15.46
C GLY A 47 -3.91 -14.45 15.92
N GLU A 48 -3.45 -15.28 14.98
CA GLU A 48 -2.75 -16.53 15.27
C GLU A 48 -1.26 -16.28 15.53
N ASP A 49 -0.68 -16.97 16.50
CA ASP A 49 0.76 -16.89 16.80
C ASP A 49 1.57 -17.43 15.61
N LEU A 50 2.60 -16.68 15.21
CA LEU A 50 3.54 -17.11 14.19
C LEU A 50 4.72 -17.88 14.80
N PRO A 51 5.32 -18.81 14.05
CA PRO A 51 6.43 -19.61 14.57
C PRO A 51 7.66 -18.74 14.85
N PRO A 52 8.51 -19.15 15.82
CA PRO A 52 9.81 -18.54 16.03
C PRO A 52 10.64 -18.53 14.74
N GLY A 53 11.39 -17.45 14.53
CA GLY A 53 12.23 -17.29 13.34
C GLY A 53 12.39 -15.84 12.91
N LYS A 54 13.01 -15.69 11.75
CA LYS A 54 13.41 -14.39 11.21
C LYS A 54 12.28 -13.73 10.42
N TYR A 55 12.00 -12.48 10.75
CA TYR A 55 11.02 -11.63 10.08
C TYR A 55 11.66 -10.31 9.68
N ARG A 56 11.02 -9.57 8.75
CA ARG A 56 11.43 -8.25 8.32
C ARG A 56 10.27 -7.27 8.48
N ALA A 57 10.56 -6.08 8.98
CA ALA A 57 9.61 -4.96 8.99
C ALA A 57 10.00 -3.97 7.89
N ARG A 58 9.10 -3.68 6.96
CA ARG A 58 9.31 -2.67 5.92
C ARG A 58 7.99 -2.02 5.53
N GLY A 59 8.08 -0.81 4.97
CA GLY A 59 6.89 -0.04 4.71
C GLY A 59 7.11 1.13 3.76
N TYR A 60 6.07 1.95 3.67
CA TYR A 60 6.04 3.15 2.84
C TYR A 60 5.46 4.31 3.63
N LEU A 61 6.10 5.47 3.50
CA LEU A 61 5.47 6.75 3.79
C LEU A 61 4.77 7.22 2.51
N VAL A 62 3.45 7.33 2.56
CA VAL A 62 2.59 7.70 1.44
C VAL A 62 2.08 9.10 1.68
N ALA A 63 2.47 10.07 0.86
CA ALA A 63 1.90 11.40 0.95
C ALA A 63 0.41 11.39 0.60
N HIS A 64 -0.27 12.50 0.87
CA HIS A 64 -1.69 12.62 0.55
C HIS A 64 -1.96 12.39 -0.94
N LEU A 65 -2.54 11.23 -1.26
CA LEU A 65 -3.04 10.92 -2.60
C LEU A 65 -4.33 11.70 -2.83
N LYS A 66 -4.50 12.24 -4.04
CA LYS A 66 -5.76 12.87 -4.44
C LYS A 66 -6.57 11.83 -5.22
N VAL A 67 -7.74 11.48 -4.70
CA VAL A 67 -8.66 10.57 -5.39
C VAL A 67 -9.85 11.38 -5.90
N ASP A 68 -10.01 11.42 -7.21
CA ASP A 68 -11.16 12.05 -7.87
C ASP A 68 -12.03 10.96 -8.50
N ASP A 69 -13.33 10.96 -8.20
CA ASP A 69 -14.31 10.14 -8.90
C ASP A 69 -14.56 10.71 -10.31
N ALA A 70 -14.18 9.95 -11.33
CA ALA A 70 -14.37 10.31 -12.73
C ALA A 70 -15.72 9.82 -13.29
N GLY A 71 -16.50 9.10 -12.49
CA GLY A 71 -17.83 8.61 -12.81
C GLY A 71 -17.84 7.22 -13.45
N LYS A 72 -19.03 6.86 -13.93
CA LYS A 72 -19.29 5.56 -14.57
C LYS A 72 -18.76 5.53 -16.00
N VAL A 73 -18.21 4.38 -16.38
CA VAL A 73 -17.72 4.09 -17.73
C VAL A 73 -18.22 2.72 -18.20
N ASP A 74 -18.25 2.50 -19.52
CA ASP A 74 -18.72 1.23 -20.08
C ASP A 74 -17.68 0.10 -19.93
N SER A 75 -16.39 0.43 -20.02
CA SER A 75 -15.29 -0.54 -19.86
C SER A 75 -13.95 0.15 -19.56
N PRO A 76 -13.00 -0.54 -18.88
CA PRO A 76 -11.62 -0.08 -18.77
C PRO A 76 -10.93 -0.08 -20.15
N PRO A 77 -9.95 0.79 -20.39
CA PRO A 77 -9.15 0.76 -21.61
C PRO A 77 -8.31 -0.51 -21.69
N SER A 78 -7.95 -0.92 -22.91
CA SER A 78 -7.09 -2.10 -23.13
C SER A 78 -5.67 -1.97 -22.56
N SER A 79 -5.25 -0.75 -22.21
CA SER A 79 -3.99 -0.47 -21.52
C SER A 79 -4.06 -0.64 -20.01
N ALA A 80 -5.25 -0.87 -19.44
CA ALA A 80 -5.38 -1.21 -18.03
C ALA A 80 -4.77 -2.60 -17.77
N SER A 81 -4.14 -2.74 -16.62
CA SER A 81 -3.43 -3.94 -16.17
C SER A 81 -3.78 -4.24 -14.71
N ASP A 82 -3.25 -5.34 -14.20
CA ASP A 82 -3.40 -5.71 -12.79
C ASP A 82 -2.44 -4.92 -11.89
N HIS A 83 -1.41 -4.29 -12.46
CA HIS A 83 -0.43 -3.47 -11.75
C HIS A 83 0.16 -2.35 -12.61
N THR A 84 0.86 -1.41 -11.97
CA THR A 84 1.63 -0.35 -12.62
C THR A 84 2.89 0.01 -11.81
N SER A 85 3.96 0.37 -12.50
CA SER A 85 5.22 0.79 -11.86
C SER A 85 5.20 2.27 -11.46
N VAL A 86 5.49 2.56 -10.20
CA VAL A 86 5.50 3.92 -9.65
C VAL A 86 6.91 4.28 -9.19
N LYS A 87 7.36 5.47 -9.59
CA LYS A 87 8.64 6.01 -9.14
C LYS A 87 8.52 6.49 -7.69
N LEU A 88 9.47 6.11 -6.85
CA LEU A 88 9.53 6.50 -5.46
C LEU A 88 10.34 7.77 -5.24
N VAL A 89 9.96 8.52 -4.21
CA VAL A 89 10.81 9.55 -3.60
C VAL A 89 11.98 8.84 -2.90
N PRO A 90 13.23 9.27 -3.15
CA PRO A 90 14.39 8.72 -2.45
C PRO A 90 14.27 8.94 -0.94
N ASN A 91 14.57 7.91 -0.17
CA ASN A 91 14.66 8.03 1.28
C ASN A 91 16.02 8.62 1.66
N PRO A 92 16.09 9.80 2.32
CA PRO A 92 17.36 10.42 2.66
C PRO A 92 18.13 9.72 3.79
N LEU A 93 17.47 8.83 4.54
CA LEU A 93 18.04 8.16 5.71
C LEU A 93 18.77 6.86 5.37
N VAL A 94 18.58 6.34 4.17
CA VAL A 94 19.19 5.09 3.70
C VAL A 94 19.65 5.30 2.27
N SER A 95 20.75 4.65 1.87
CA SER A 95 21.17 4.59 0.46
C SER A 95 20.25 3.65 -0.34
N ASP A 96 18.93 3.69 -0.07
CA ASP A 96 17.96 2.78 -0.65
C ASP A 96 17.91 3.03 -2.16
N THR A 97 18.20 1.99 -2.93
CA THR A 97 18.25 2.02 -4.39
C THR A 97 16.89 1.78 -5.02
N ARG A 98 15.86 1.45 -4.21
CA ARG A 98 14.49 1.29 -4.69
C ARG A 98 13.95 2.63 -5.18
N SER A 99 14.10 2.83 -6.49
CA SER A 99 13.59 3.99 -7.21
C SER A 99 12.21 3.74 -7.81
N VAL A 100 11.77 2.49 -7.86
CA VAL A 100 10.49 2.07 -8.46
C VAL A 100 9.87 0.95 -7.63
N VAL A 101 8.55 0.97 -7.50
CA VAL A 101 7.72 -0.11 -6.94
C VAL A 101 6.59 -0.42 -7.90
N ASP A 102 6.25 -1.70 -8.07
CA ASP A 102 5.01 -2.08 -8.74
C ASP A 102 3.86 -2.09 -7.73
N VAL A 103 2.76 -1.45 -8.08
CA VAL A 103 1.55 -1.36 -7.26
C VAL A 103 0.34 -1.89 -8.02
N SER A 104 -0.54 -2.58 -7.30
CA SER A 104 -1.84 -3.06 -7.76
C SER A 104 -2.95 -2.37 -6.97
N VAL A 105 -4.20 -2.75 -7.26
CA VAL A 105 -5.36 -2.36 -6.45
C VAL A 105 -5.88 -3.61 -5.77
N GLY A 106 -5.87 -3.60 -4.44
CA GLY A 106 -6.55 -4.58 -3.61
C GLY A 106 -7.97 -4.12 -3.32
N PHE A 107 -8.85 -5.06 -2.97
CA PHE A 107 -10.16 -4.72 -2.42
C PHE A 107 -10.61 -5.75 -1.39
N ASP A 108 -11.41 -5.27 -0.44
CA ASP A 108 -12.05 -6.06 0.59
C ASP A 108 -13.51 -5.58 0.79
N SER A 109 -14.18 -6.05 1.84
CA SER A 109 -15.57 -5.67 2.13
C SER A 109 -15.77 -4.19 2.51
N LYS A 110 -14.69 -3.46 2.80
CA LYS A 110 -14.68 -2.03 3.13
C LYS A 110 -14.37 -1.16 1.92
N GLY A 111 -13.91 -1.74 0.82
CA GLY A 111 -13.64 -1.05 -0.43
C GLY A 111 -12.28 -1.37 -1.02
N SER A 112 -11.78 -0.44 -1.82
CA SER A 112 -10.55 -0.63 -2.60
C SER A 112 -9.41 0.23 -2.07
N PHE A 113 -8.19 -0.23 -2.32
CA PHE A 113 -6.98 0.44 -1.88
C PHE A 113 -5.82 0.14 -2.83
N LEU A 114 -4.92 1.10 -2.95
CA LEU A 114 -3.62 0.88 -3.59
C LEU A 114 -2.82 -0.05 -2.68
N GLU A 115 -2.12 -1.03 -3.25
CA GLU A 115 -1.25 -1.94 -2.51
C GLU A 115 0.03 -2.24 -3.31
N THR A 116 1.06 -2.73 -2.63
CA THR A 116 2.22 -3.34 -3.30
C THR A 116 1.89 -4.74 -3.80
N MET A 117 2.69 -5.25 -4.75
CA MET A 117 2.53 -6.62 -5.28
C MET A 117 2.67 -7.74 -4.24
N ASP A 118 3.23 -7.45 -3.07
CA ASP A 118 3.31 -8.37 -1.94
C ASP A 118 2.14 -8.24 -0.95
N GLY A 119 1.14 -7.39 -1.27
CA GLY A 119 -0.13 -7.27 -0.58
C GLY A 119 -0.18 -6.22 0.53
N LEU A 120 0.83 -5.35 0.70
CA LEU A 120 0.80 -4.30 1.72
C LEU A 120 -0.12 -3.14 1.29
N PRO A 121 -1.24 -2.88 1.99
CA PRO A 121 -2.13 -1.78 1.65
C PRO A 121 -1.45 -0.42 1.91
N LEU A 122 -1.51 0.49 0.94
CA LEU A 122 -0.82 1.78 0.95
C LEU A 122 -1.77 2.95 1.19
N ALA A 123 -2.91 2.98 0.50
CA ALA A 123 -3.87 4.08 0.58
C ALA A 123 -5.26 3.65 0.11
N THR A 124 -6.31 4.07 0.83
CA THR A 124 -7.70 3.81 0.44
C THR A 124 -8.08 4.66 -0.77
N ILE A 125 -8.75 4.02 -1.75
CA ILE A 125 -9.24 4.68 -2.97
C ILE A 125 -10.73 4.98 -2.83
N SER A 126 -11.55 3.97 -2.50
CA SER A 126 -13.00 4.13 -2.39
C SER A 126 -13.57 3.21 -1.31
N GLY A 127 -14.72 3.61 -0.72
CA GLY A 127 -15.46 2.84 0.28
C GLY A 127 -16.57 1.93 -0.29
N GLY A 128 -16.46 1.53 -1.56
CA GLY A 128 -17.50 0.76 -2.26
C GLY A 128 -17.64 -0.67 -1.76
N THR A 129 -18.84 -1.25 -1.84
CA THR A 129 -19.08 -2.65 -1.48
C THR A 129 -19.32 -3.50 -2.72
N ASN A 130 -19.05 -4.80 -2.62
CA ASN A 130 -19.28 -5.81 -3.66
C ASN A 130 -18.44 -5.66 -4.93
N LEU A 131 -17.21 -5.14 -4.80
CA LEU A 131 -16.25 -5.19 -5.90
C LEU A 131 -15.97 -6.65 -6.28
N VAL A 132 -16.01 -6.94 -7.58
CA VAL A 132 -15.68 -8.26 -8.14
C VAL A 132 -14.39 -8.22 -8.94
N ARG A 133 -14.01 -7.04 -9.45
CA ARG A 133 -12.78 -6.84 -10.19
C ARG A 133 -12.32 -5.39 -10.06
N VAL A 134 -11.01 -5.21 -10.00
CA VAL A 134 -10.34 -3.92 -10.12
C VAL A 134 -9.21 -4.03 -11.12
N VAL A 135 -8.94 -2.96 -11.85
CA VAL A 135 -7.76 -2.85 -12.72
C VAL A 135 -7.20 -1.43 -12.62
N ILE A 136 -5.91 -1.29 -12.89
CA ILE A 136 -5.17 -0.03 -12.79
C ILE A 136 -4.44 0.27 -14.10
N GLY A 137 -4.32 1.54 -14.45
CA GLY A 137 -3.59 1.98 -15.63
C GLY A 137 -2.87 3.30 -15.36
N LYS A 138 -1.67 3.47 -15.91
CA LYS A 138 -0.96 4.75 -15.78
C LYS A 138 -1.72 5.88 -16.45
N ASP A 139 -1.68 7.02 -15.79
CA ASP A 139 -1.87 8.33 -16.39
C ASP A 139 -0.64 9.20 -16.12
N GLY A 140 0.34 9.07 -17.03
CA GLY A 140 1.65 9.68 -16.85
C GLY A 140 2.43 9.09 -15.66
N GLU A 141 3.34 9.89 -15.10
CA GLU A 141 4.23 9.46 -14.01
C GLU A 141 3.63 9.64 -12.61
N LYS A 142 2.65 10.54 -12.47
CA LYS A 142 2.16 11.03 -11.17
C LYS A 142 0.74 10.60 -10.85
N ALA A 143 0.06 9.96 -11.78
CA ALA A 143 -1.30 9.50 -11.59
C ALA A 143 -1.52 8.11 -12.19
N ALA A 144 -2.56 7.46 -11.68
CA ALA A 144 -3.11 6.25 -12.24
C ALA A 144 -4.63 6.36 -12.25
N ASP A 145 -5.23 5.73 -13.24
CA ASP A 145 -6.65 5.46 -13.27
C ASP A 145 -6.92 4.08 -12.70
N VAL A 146 -7.97 4.00 -11.89
CA VAL A 146 -8.46 2.77 -11.28
C VAL A 146 -9.89 2.55 -11.74
N TRP A 147 -10.15 1.39 -12.31
CA TRP A 147 -11.50 0.97 -12.68
C TRP A 147 -11.98 -0.11 -11.74
N GLN A 148 -13.18 0.09 -11.19
CA GLN A 148 -13.79 -0.76 -10.18
C GLN A 148 -15.10 -1.32 -10.72
N ASP A 149 -15.16 -2.62 -10.86
CA ASP A 149 -16.35 -3.35 -11.31
C ASP A 149 -17.02 -4.01 -10.11
N ASN A 150 -18.31 -3.72 -9.93
CA ASN A 150 -19.16 -4.31 -8.89
C ASN A 150 -20.15 -5.35 -9.44
N GLY A 151 -19.98 -5.77 -10.70
CA GLY A 151 -20.86 -6.68 -11.43
C GLY A 151 -22.09 -6.01 -12.07
N SER A 152 -22.35 -4.73 -11.78
CA SER A 152 -23.46 -3.96 -12.34
C SER A 152 -23.01 -2.72 -13.10
N SER A 153 -21.94 -2.08 -12.65
CA SER A 153 -21.34 -0.90 -13.27
C SER A 153 -19.85 -0.86 -13.03
N ILE A 154 -19.15 -0.14 -13.91
CA ILE A 154 -17.72 0.15 -13.76
C ILE A 154 -17.57 1.63 -13.43
N GLU A 155 -16.93 1.92 -12.31
CA GLU A 155 -16.60 3.28 -11.86
C GLU A 155 -15.11 3.53 -12.05
N GLN A 156 -14.75 4.73 -12.53
CA GLN A 156 -13.38 5.16 -12.72
C GLN A 156 -12.99 6.17 -11.64
N PHE A 157 -11.82 5.95 -11.03
CA PHE A 157 -11.19 6.87 -10.09
C PHE A 157 -9.83 7.31 -10.60
N ARG A 158 -9.55 8.61 -10.60
CA ARG A 158 -8.21 9.17 -10.81
C ARG A 158 -7.50 9.23 -9.48
N VAL A 159 -6.39 8.52 -9.34
CA VAL A 159 -5.51 8.59 -8.16
C VAL A 159 -4.25 9.35 -8.55
N SER A 160 -4.09 10.56 -8.04
CA SER A 160 -2.94 11.44 -8.29
C SER A 160 -1.98 11.48 -7.11
N ASN A 161 -0.75 11.95 -7.37
CA ASN A 161 0.38 11.98 -6.44
C ASN A 161 0.91 10.60 -6.05
N ILE A 162 0.69 9.57 -6.87
CA ILE A 162 1.20 8.23 -6.59
C ILE A 162 2.73 8.21 -6.54
N ASP A 163 3.42 9.14 -7.23
CA ASP A 163 4.87 9.32 -7.17
C ASP A 163 5.37 9.89 -5.82
N LYS A 164 4.47 10.26 -4.91
CA LYS A 164 4.80 10.81 -3.58
C LYS A 164 4.79 9.73 -2.51
N MET A 165 5.48 8.64 -2.80
CA MET A 165 5.69 7.52 -1.88
C MET A 165 7.18 7.32 -1.64
N MET A 166 7.56 6.99 -0.42
CA MET A 166 8.94 6.74 -0.02
C MET A 166 9.02 5.42 0.73
N ALA A 167 9.82 4.49 0.23
CA ALA A 167 10.06 3.22 0.91
C ALA A 167 10.97 3.43 2.13
N PHE A 168 10.77 2.60 3.16
CA PHE A 168 11.71 2.47 4.27
C PHE A 168 11.77 1.01 4.73
N ASP A 169 12.88 0.65 5.36
CA ASP A 169 13.16 -0.69 5.84
C ASP A 169 13.63 -0.62 7.29
N CYS A 170 12.89 -1.28 8.19
CA CYS A 170 13.22 -1.35 9.60
C CYS A 170 14.19 -2.52 9.90
N GLY A 171 14.58 -3.29 8.88
CA GLY A 171 15.49 -4.40 8.97
C GLY A 171 14.84 -5.70 9.43
N PHE A 172 15.69 -6.66 9.78
CA PHE A 172 15.30 -7.99 10.23
C PHE A 172 15.34 -8.10 11.75
N PHE A 173 14.46 -8.94 12.29
CA PHE A 173 14.43 -9.28 13.71
C PHE A 173 13.99 -10.75 13.89
N GLU A 174 14.30 -11.32 15.05
CA GLU A 174 13.96 -12.70 15.40
C GLU A 174 12.78 -12.71 16.37
N LEU A 175 11.72 -13.45 16.02
CA LEU A 175 10.67 -13.84 16.94
C LEU A 175 11.16 -15.06 17.72
N LYS A 176 11.13 -14.96 19.05
CA LYS A 176 11.62 -16.01 19.96
C LYS A 176 10.49 -16.90 20.46
#